data_AF-A0A2V6YYU4-F1
#
_entry.id   AF-A0A2V6YYU4-F1
#
_cell.length_a   1.000
_cell.length_b   1.000
_cell.length_c   1.000
_cell.angle_alpha   90.00
_cell.angle_beta   90.00
_cell.angle_gamma   90.00
#
_symmetry.space_group_name_H-M   'P 1'
#
loop_
_entity.id
_entity.type
_entity.pdbx_description
1 polymer ?
#
loop_
_entity_poly.entity_id
_entity_poly.type
_entity_poly.pdbx_seq_one_letter_code
_entity_poly.pdbx_strand_id
1 'polypeptide(L)'
;MSARGRSSATVLITGAAGFLGSHLCDYFRKRDWHVVGVDNFITGEAGNLAHLAEDTRFRFLRQDVTKPFVVDDPVDLVLHFACPASPRDYLRHPIHTLKVDSVGALHTLGLTKAHRARYLLASTSEVYGDPQVHPQPESYWGHVNPLGPRSAYDEAKRFAEAMTMAYHRSHGLDARIVRIFNTYGPRMR
;
A
#
# COMPACT_ATOMS: atom_id res chain seq x y z
N MET A 1 -28.00 3.26 11.61
CA MET A 1 -28.02 3.74 13.01
C MET A 1 -26.65 4.31 13.37
N SER A 2 -26.64 5.59 13.79
CA SER A 2 -25.55 6.40 14.38
C SER A 2 -24.24 6.56 13.58
N ALA A 3 -24.22 7.52 12.65
CA ALA A 3 -22.99 8.20 12.29
C ALA A 3 -22.61 9.11 13.48
N ARG A 4 -21.69 8.61 14.30
CA ARG A 4 -21.15 9.31 15.46
C ARG A 4 -20.47 10.61 15.03
N GLY A 5 -20.69 11.69 15.78
CA GLY A 5 -19.98 12.96 15.63
C GLY A 5 -18.48 12.79 15.90
N ARG A 6 -17.73 12.39 14.87
CA ARG A 6 -16.27 12.32 14.90
C ARG A 6 -15.72 13.53 14.15
N SER A 7 -14.78 14.24 14.78
CA SER A 7 -14.27 15.54 14.32
C SER A 7 -13.41 15.48 13.05
N SER A 8 -12.93 14.30 12.62
CA SER A 8 -12.23 14.10 11.34
C SER A 8 -12.00 12.60 11.06
N ALA A 9 -11.95 12.20 9.78
CA ALA A 9 -11.65 10.84 9.34
C ALA A 9 -10.15 10.52 9.38
N THR A 10 -9.79 9.25 9.54
CA THR A 10 -8.40 8.78 9.67
C THR A 10 -8.02 7.84 8.54
N VAL A 11 -6.87 8.12 7.92
CA VAL A 11 -6.24 7.23 6.92
C VAL A 11 -4.93 6.67 7.44
N LEU A 12 -4.73 5.37 7.26
CA LEU A 12 -3.46 4.71 7.47
C LEU A 12 -2.78 4.50 6.12
N ILE A 13 -1.54 4.96 5.99
CA ILE A 13 -0.77 4.89 4.74
C ILE A 13 0.51 4.10 5.02
N THR A 14 0.63 2.90 4.47
CA THR A 14 1.90 2.16 4.51
C THR A 14 2.79 2.58 3.34
N GLY A 15 4.10 2.62 3.54
CA GLY A 15 5.03 3.20 2.57
C GLY A 15 4.99 4.73 2.57
N ALA A 16 4.59 5.33 3.71
CA ALA A 16 4.34 6.76 3.84
C ALA A 16 5.58 7.62 3.56
N ALA A 17 6.79 7.12 3.80
CA ALA A 17 8.03 7.84 3.54
C ALA A 17 8.56 7.65 2.11
N GLY A 18 7.88 6.85 1.29
CA GLY A 18 8.19 6.69 -0.13
C GLY A 18 7.67 7.84 -1.01
N PHE A 19 7.92 7.72 -2.31
CA PHE A 19 7.49 8.69 -3.32
C PHE A 19 5.98 8.94 -3.27
N LEU A 20 5.15 7.96 -3.67
CA LEU A 20 3.70 8.14 -3.71
C LEU A 20 3.08 8.29 -2.32
N GLY A 21 3.59 7.56 -1.33
CA GLY A 21 3.08 7.59 0.04
C GLY A 21 3.15 8.97 0.67
N SER A 22 4.25 9.71 0.47
CA SER A 22 4.41 11.05 1.05
C SER A 22 3.49 12.08 0.38
N HIS A 23 3.27 11.97 -0.93
CA HIS A 23 2.25 12.78 -1.63
C HIS A 23 0.83 12.46 -1.16
N LEU A 24 0.53 11.20 -0.84
CA LEU A 24 -0.76 10.82 -0.26
C LEU A 24 -0.92 11.40 1.15
N CYS A 25 0.13 11.39 1.98
CA CYS A 25 0.11 12.07 3.29
C CYS A 25 -0.27 13.54 3.11
N ASP A 26 0.38 14.27 2.20
CA ASP A 26 0.06 15.67 1.91
C ASP A 26 -1.38 15.86 1.42
N TYR A 27 -1.83 14.98 0.52
CA TYR A 27 -3.17 15.02 -0.05
C TYR A 27 -4.28 14.91 1.01
N PHE A 28 -4.13 13.97 1.94
CA PHE A 28 -5.10 13.75 3.02
C PHE A 28 -4.99 14.81 4.11
N ARG A 29 -3.78 15.28 4.40
CA ARG A 29 -3.61 16.38 5.36
C ARG A 29 -4.27 17.68 4.90
N LYS A 30 -4.18 18.01 3.61
CA LYS A 30 -4.90 19.14 2.99
C LYS A 30 -6.42 19.02 3.03
N ARG A 31 -6.96 17.81 3.25
CA ARG A 31 -8.41 17.53 3.34
C ARG A 31 -8.91 17.40 4.77
N ASP A 32 -8.09 17.80 5.73
CA ASP A 32 -8.42 17.72 7.15
C ASP A 32 -8.64 16.30 7.65
N TRP A 33 -7.90 15.31 7.13
CA TRP A 33 -7.87 13.94 7.67
C TRP A 33 -6.74 13.77 8.67
N HIS A 34 -6.94 12.95 9.71
CA HIS A 34 -5.81 12.39 10.46
C HIS A 34 -5.07 11.38 9.58
N VAL A 35 -3.74 11.44 9.60
CA VAL A 35 -2.89 10.54 8.81
C VAL A 35 -1.98 9.76 9.74
N VAL A 36 -2.10 8.44 9.69
CA VAL A 36 -1.16 7.50 10.32
C VAL A 36 -0.22 6.98 9.23
N GLY A 37 0.98 7.54 9.16
CA GLY A 37 2.02 7.11 8.22
C GLY A 37 2.81 5.94 8.78
N VAL A 38 2.97 4.86 8.02
CA VAL A 38 3.69 3.65 8.41
C VAL A 38 4.84 3.40 7.42
N ASP A 39 6.07 3.31 7.91
CA ASP A 39 7.24 3.01 7.07
C ASP A 39 8.39 2.40 7.90
N ASN A 40 9.25 1.60 7.27
CA ASN A 40 10.45 1.03 7.91
C ASN A 40 11.76 1.67 7.42
N PHE A 41 11.70 2.59 6.45
CA PHE A 41 12.81 3.26 5.78
C PHE A 41 13.74 2.32 4.99
N ILE A 42 13.24 1.16 4.52
CA ILE A 42 14.05 0.29 3.65
C ILE A 42 14.35 0.99 2.31
N THR A 43 13.35 1.66 1.75
CA THR A 43 13.46 2.51 0.55
C THR A 43 12.85 3.90 0.73
N GLY A 44 12.10 4.12 1.82
CA GLY A 44 11.55 5.42 2.18
C GLY A 44 12.59 6.36 2.78
N GLU A 45 12.35 7.66 2.69
CA GLU A 45 13.26 8.70 3.18
C GLU A 45 12.55 9.60 4.20
N ALA A 46 13.13 9.77 5.39
CA ALA A 46 12.54 10.59 6.45
C ALA A 46 12.32 12.06 6.03
N GLY A 47 13.18 12.58 5.14
CA GLY A 47 13.05 13.92 4.57
C GLY A 47 11.73 14.14 3.82
N ASN A 48 11.09 13.09 3.29
CA ASN A 48 9.79 13.19 2.62
C ASN A 48 8.63 13.50 3.57
N LEU A 49 8.84 13.35 4.88
CA LEU A 49 7.81 13.55 5.92
C LEU A 49 8.19 14.64 6.93
N ALA A 50 9.39 15.22 6.82
CA ALA A 50 9.94 16.13 7.82
C ALA A 50 9.03 17.35 8.07
N HIS A 51 8.35 17.85 7.03
CA HIS A 51 7.42 18.97 7.12
C HIS A 51 6.11 18.65 7.86
N LEU A 52 5.85 17.38 8.17
CA LEU A 52 4.68 16.93 8.94
C LEU A 52 5.02 16.62 10.41
N ALA A 53 6.29 16.75 10.83
CA ALA A 53 6.74 16.31 12.15
C ALA A 53 6.03 17.03 13.32
N GLU A 54 5.63 18.29 13.14
CA GLU A 54 4.93 19.09 14.15
C GLU A 54 3.40 19.13 13.94
N ASP A 55 2.86 18.46 12.91
CA ASP A 55 1.42 18.41 12.66
C ASP A 55 0.77 17.39 13.60
N THR A 56 -0.03 17.87 14.56
CA THR A 56 -0.74 17.02 15.54
C THR A 56 -1.75 16.05 14.92
N ARG A 57 -2.12 16.25 13.65
CA ARG A 57 -2.98 15.33 12.87
C ARG A 57 -2.18 14.31 12.06
N PHE A 58 -0.85 14.36 12.10
CA PHE A 58 0.04 13.38 11.51
C PHE A 58 0.73 12.56 12.61
N ARG A 59 0.61 11.23 12.53
CA ARG A 59 1.31 10.29 13.40
C ARG A 59 2.17 9.38 12.54
N PHE A 60 3.46 9.33 12.82
CA PHE A 60 4.36 8.39 12.16
C PHE A 60 4.60 7.15 13.02
N LEU A 61 4.52 5.97 12.40
CA LEU A 61 4.83 4.68 12.99
C LEU A 61 5.99 4.05 12.22
N ARG A 62 7.16 3.97 12.85
CA ARG A 62 8.29 3.22 12.30
C ARG A 62 8.04 1.72 12.44
N GLN A 63 7.54 1.08 11.40
CA GLN A 63 7.07 -0.30 11.45
C GLN A 63 7.31 -1.02 10.13
N ASP A 64 7.78 -2.26 10.25
CA ASP A 64 7.81 -3.22 9.16
C ASP A 64 6.46 -3.94 9.08
N VAL A 65 5.71 -3.73 8.00
CA VAL A 65 4.38 -4.33 7.82
C VAL A 65 4.40 -5.85 7.74
N THR A 66 5.55 -6.47 7.46
CA THR A 66 5.71 -7.93 7.49
C THR A 66 5.65 -8.52 8.91
N LYS A 67 5.70 -7.66 9.94
CA LYS A 67 5.47 -8.02 11.33
C LYS A 67 4.07 -7.56 11.76
N PRO A 68 3.38 -8.30 12.64
CA PRO A 68 2.11 -7.85 13.18
C PRO A 68 2.23 -6.48 13.84
N PHE A 69 1.23 -5.63 13.65
CA PHE A 69 1.14 -4.33 14.31
C PHE A 69 -0.32 -3.94 14.52
N VAL A 70 -0.54 -3.06 15.48
CA VAL A 70 -1.87 -2.56 15.86
C VAL A 70 -1.87 -1.04 15.76
N VAL A 71 -3.05 -0.48 15.48
CA VAL A 71 -3.29 0.96 15.55
C VAL A 71 -4.53 1.15 16.41
N ASP A 72 -4.34 1.74 17.59
CA ASP A 72 -5.45 1.91 18.54
C ASP A 72 -6.45 2.99 18.08
N ASP A 73 -5.95 3.97 17.31
CA ASP A 73 -6.77 5.02 16.73
C ASP A 73 -7.76 4.41 15.73
N PRO A 74 -9.03 4.87 15.69
CA PRO A 74 -9.97 4.33 14.72
C PRO A 74 -9.54 4.71 13.29
N VAL A 75 -9.46 3.73 12.40
CA VAL A 75 -9.04 3.91 11.01
C VAL A 75 -10.26 3.78 10.10
N ASP A 76 -10.44 4.72 9.17
CA ASP A 76 -11.56 4.72 8.20
C ASP A 76 -11.10 4.25 6.81
N LEU A 77 -9.82 4.43 6.49
CA LEU A 77 -9.20 4.06 5.20
C LEU A 77 -7.79 3.52 5.41
N VAL A 78 -7.45 2.42 4.74
CA VAL A 78 -6.09 1.87 4.68
C VAL A 78 -5.60 1.91 3.24
N LEU A 79 -4.46 2.57 3.01
CA LEU A 79 -3.74 2.63 1.75
C LEU A 79 -2.47 1.79 1.85
N HIS A 80 -2.43 0.66 1.16
CA HIS A 80 -1.26 -0.21 1.15
C HIS A 80 -0.32 0.13 0.00
N PHE A 81 0.68 1.00 0.27
CA PHE A 81 1.70 1.47 -0.68
C PHE A 81 3.13 1.06 -0.29
N ALA A 82 3.33 0.37 0.84
CA ALA A 82 4.63 -0.18 1.19
C ALA A 82 5.01 -1.27 0.19
N CYS A 83 6.06 -1.03 -0.61
CA CYS A 83 6.73 -2.04 -1.43
C CYS A 83 8.00 -1.41 -2.06
N PRO A 84 9.15 -2.11 -2.10
CA PRO A 84 10.27 -1.73 -2.97
C PRO A 84 9.86 -1.81 -4.44
N ALA A 85 9.55 -0.67 -5.08
CA ALA A 85 8.95 -0.64 -6.41
C ALA A 85 9.95 -0.56 -7.58
N SER A 86 11.21 -0.17 -7.34
CA SER A 86 12.20 -0.07 -8.42
C SER A 86 12.87 -1.42 -8.70
N PRO A 87 13.23 -1.74 -9.97
CA PRO A 87 13.96 -2.96 -10.29
C PRO A 87 15.22 -3.18 -9.47
N ARG A 88 15.96 -2.10 -9.22
CA ARG A 88 17.15 -2.15 -8.38
C ARG A 88 16.82 -2.58 -6.95
N ASP A 89 15.75 -2.04 -6.36
CA ASP A 89 15.44 -2.26 -4.95
C ASP A 89 14.80 -3.63 -4.70
N TYR A 90 13.86 -4.08 -5.55
CA TYR A 90 13.27 -5.42 -5.37
C TYR A 90 14.25 -6.55 -5.70
N LEU A 91 15.22 -6.36 -6.60
CA LEU A 91 16.29 -7.33 -6.83
C LEU A 91 17.31 -7.35 -5.69
N ARG A 92 17.49 -6.23 -4.98
CA ARG A 92 18.37 -6.15 -3.80
C ARG A 92 17.74 -6.81 -2.58
N HIS A 93 16.41 -6.77 -2.45
CA HIS A 93 15.67 -7.26 -1.29
C HIS A 93 14.54 -8.26 -1.65
N PRO A 94 14.77 -9.30 -2.46
CA PRO A 94 13.70 -10.10 -3.07
C PRO A 94 12.81 -10.82 -2.05
N ILE A 95 13.40 -11.37 -0.98
CA ILE A 95 12.65 -12.02 0.11
C ILE A 95 11.76 -11.00 0.84
N HIS A 96 12.26 -9.78 1.05
CA HIS A 96 11.47 -8.74 1.72
C HIS A 96 10.35 -8.24 0.81
N THR A 97 10.61 -8.05 -0.49
CA THR A 97 9.59 -7.71 -1.48
C THR A 97 8.45 -8.72 -1.46
N LEU A 98 8.77 -10.02 -1.53
CA LEU A 98 7.77 -11.10 -1.42
C LEU A 98 6.97 -10.99 -0.13
N LYS A 99 7.62 -10.80 1.02
CA LYS A 99 6.95 -10.73 2.33
C LYS A 99 6.06 -9.50 2.48
N VAL A 100 6.44 -8.35 1.94
CA VAL A 100 5.68 -7.10 2.10
C VAL A 100 4.32 -7.20 1.41
N ASP A 101 4.28 -7.62 0.15
CA ASP A 101 3.01 -7.76 -0.58
C ASP A 101 2.28 -9.10 -0.30
N SER A 102 2.85 -10.00 0.51
CA SER A 102 2.15 -11.20 1.01
C SER A 102 1.72 -11.09 2.46
N VAL A 103 2.67 -11.23 3.39
CA VAL A 103 2.45 -11.14 4.84
C VAL A 103 2.05 -9.72 5.25
N GLY A 104 2.65 -8.69 4.67
CA GLY A 104 2.27 -7.30 4.93
C GLY A 104 0.87 -6.97 4.42
N ALA A 105 0.50 -7.44 3.23
CA ALA A 105 -0.87 -7.36 2.73
C ALA A 105 -1.86 -8.05 3.69
N LEU A 106 -1.53 -9.25 4.18
CA LEU A 106 -2.36 -9.98 5.15
C LEU A 106 -2.56 -9.18 6.45
N HIS A 107 -1.50 -8.61 7.02
CA HIS A 107 -1.59 -7.80 8.23
C HIS A 107 -2.45 -6.55 8.03
N THR A 108 -2.25 -5.83 6.91
CA THR A 108 -3.01 -4.62 6.62
C THR A 108 -4.48 -4.91 6.34
N LEU A 109 -4.81 -5.99 5.61
CA LEU A 109 -6.19 -6.45 5.42
C LEU A 109 -6.85 -6.87 6.73
N GLY A 110 -6.11 -7.57 7.60
CA GLY A 110 -6.56 -7.94 8.94
C GLY A 110 -6.90 -6.70 9.79
N LEU A 111 -6.02 -5.70 9.77
CA LEU A 111 -6.23 -4.41 10.43
C LEU A 111 -7.47 -3.71 9.84
N THR A 112 -7.59 -3.61 8.52
CA THR A 112 -8.76 -2.98 7.88
C THR A 112 -10.07 -3.64 8.32
N LYS A 113 -10.11 -4.98 8.33
CA LYS A 113 -11.27 -5.74 8.78
C LYS A 113 -11.60 -5.44 10.24
N ALA A 114 -10.60 -5.40 11.12
CA ALA A 114 -10.79 -5.12 12.55
C ALA A 114 -11.40 -3.72 12.79
N HIS A 115 -10.98 -2.72 12.01
CA HIS A 115 -11.51 -1.36 12.08
C HIS A 115 -12.80 -1.14 11.30
N ARG A 116 -13.27 -2.12 10.50
CA ARG A 116 -14.36 -1.95 9.52
C ARG A 116 -14.09 -0.78 8.54
N ALA A 117 -12.83 -0.64 8.16
CA ALA A 117 -12.35 0.41 7.26
C ALA A 117 -12.51 0.01 5.79
N ARG A 118 -12.24 0.96 4.89
CA ARG A 118 -12.00 0.68 3.45
C ARG A 118 -10.53 0.33 3.21
N TYR A 119 -10.26 -0.59 2.30
CA TYR A 119 -8.90 -0.95 1.85
C TYR A 119 -8.65 -0.49 0.41
N LEU A 120 -7.45 0.02 0.14
CA LEU A 120 -6.95 0.25 -1.21
C LEU A 120 -5.55 -0.32 -1.35
N LEU A 121 -5.39 -1.25 -2.28
CA LEU A 121 -4.13 -1.86 -2.65
C LEU A 121 -3.49 -1.08 -3.81
N ALA A 122 -2.24 -0.63 -3.63
CA ALA A 122 -1.40 -0.20 -4.73
C ALA A 122 -0.80 -1.43 -5.43
N SER A 123 -1.52 -1.89 -6.47
CA SER A 123 -1.01 -2.89 -7.42
C SER A 123 -0.20 -2.19 -8.52
N THR A 124 0.14 -2.92 -9.57
CA THR A 124 1.08 -2.48 -10.61
C THR A 124 0.67 -3.02 -11.97
N SER A 125 1.08 -2.33 -13.04
CA SER A 125 1.00 -2.84 -14.40
C SER A 125 1.83 -4.12 -14.62
N GLU A 126 2.83 -4.39 -13.78
CA GLU A 126 3.66 -5.60 -13.87
C GLU A 126 2.88 -6.91 -13.63
N VAL A 127 1.66 -6.85 -13.07
CA VAL A 127 0.78 -8.03 -12.99
C VAL A 127 0.37 -8.55 -14.37
N TYR A 128 0.50 -7.72 -15.42
CA TYR A 128 0.29 -8.09 -16.81
C TYR A 128 1.52 -8.79 -17.44
N GLY A 129 2.70 -8.71 -16.82
CA GLY A 129 3.93 -9.35 -17.30
C GLY A 129 4.38 -8.83 -18.66
N ASP A 130 4.71 -9.75 -19.57
CA ASP A 130 5.02 -9.49 -20.98
C ASP A 130 3.74 -9.62 -21.84
N PRO A 131 2.93 -8.55 -21.98
CA PRO A 131 1.54 -8.67 -22.39
C PRO A 131 1.42 -9.06 -23.85
N GLN A 132 0.54 -10.03 -24.14
CA GLN A 132 0.28 -10.49 -25.51
C GLN A 132 -0.88 -9.73 -26.18
N VAL A 133 -1.34 -8.64 -25.55
CA VAL A 133 -2.46 -7.80 -25.99
C VAL A 133 -2.14 -6.32 -25.81
N HIS A 134 -2.73 -5.46 -26.65
CA HIS A 134 -2.60 -4.02 -26.57
C HIS A 134 -3.91 -3.29 -26.92
N PRO A 135 -4.38 -2.33 -26.09
CA PRO A 135 -3.87 -1.97 -24.75
C PRO A 135 -4.05 -3.12 -23.74
N GLN A 136 -3.62 -2.95 -22.48
CA GLN A 136 -3.81 -3.95 -21.42
C GLN A 136 -5.12 -3.68 -20.65
N PRO A 137 -6.25 -4.33 -20.99
CA PRO A 137 -7.48 -4.20 -20.20
C PRO A 137 -7.33 -4.94 -18.86
N GLU A 138 -8.09 -4.53 -17.85
CA GLU A 138 -8.06 -5.15 -16.52
C GLU A 138 -8.52 -6.62 -16.53
N SER A 139 -9.27 -7.02 -17.57
CA SER A 139 -9.68 -8.40 -17.82
C SER A 139 -8.56 -9.31 -18.31
N TYR A 140 -7.43 -8.76 -18.79
CA TYR A 140 -6.27 -9.54 -19.20
C TYR A 140 -5.55 -10.12 -17.98
N TRP A 141 -5.27 -11.43 -18.02
CA TRP A 141 -4.71 -12.17 -16.87
C TRP A 141 -3.21 -12.00 -16.67
N GLY A 142 -2.51 -11.49 -17.68
CA GLY A 142 -1.06 -11.36 -17.66
C GLY A 142 -0.31 -12.58 -18.19
N HIS A 143 0.92 -12.35 -18.66
CA HIS A 143 1.87 -13.37 -19.09
C HIS A 143 3.17 -13.18 -18.28
N VAL A 144 3.21 -13.77 -17.10
CA VAL A 144 4.25 -13.55 -16.08
C VAL A 144 5.04 -14.85 -15.89
N ASN A 145 6.36 -14.74 -15.76
CA ASN A 145 7.23 -15.87 -15.43
C ASN A 145 7.41 -15.98 -13.91
N PRO A 146 6.81 -16.99 -13.23
CA PRO A 146 6.86 -17.11 -11.79
C PRO A 146 8.24 -17.50 -11.22
N LEU A 147 9.19 -17.87 -12.09
CA LEU A 147 10.54 -18.28 -11.70
C LEU A 147 11.62 -17.28 -12.14
N GLY A 148 11.23 -16.22 -12.86
CA GLY A 148 12.17 -15.23 -13.38
C GLY A 148 12.77 -14.34 -12.29
N PRO A 149 13.81 -13.55 -12.61
CA PRO A 149 14.45 -12.66 -11.63
C PRO A 149 13.50 -11.59 -11.06
N ARG A 150 12.42 -11.26 -11.78
CA ARG A 150 11.39 -10.30 -11.37
C ARG A 150 10.24 -10.92 -10.57
N SER A 151 10.17 -12.26 -10.51
CA SER A 151 9.07 -13.01 -9.89
C SER A 151 8.74 -12.55 -8.47
N ALA A 152 9.75 -12.17 -7.69
CA ALA A 152 9.57 -11.69 -6.33
C ALA A 152 8.67 -10.45 -6.21
N TYR A 153 8.66 -9.57 -7.22
CA TYR A 153 7.79 -8.40 -7.26
C TYR A 153 6.46 -8.74 -7.95
N ASP A 154 6.53 -9.37 -9.12
CA ASP A 154 5.37 -9.65 -9.97
C ASP A 154 4.37 -10.57 -9.25
N GLU A 155 4.86 -11.69 -8.70
CA GLU A 155 4.01 -12.67 -8.02
C GLU A 155 3.53 -12.17 -6.65
N ALA A 156 4.32 -11.34 -5.96
CA ALA A 156 3.87 -10.77 -4.70
C ALA A 156 2.69 -9.81 -4.92
N LYS A 157 2.73 -8.99 -5.98
CA LYS A 157 1.61 -8.12 -6.35
C LYS A 157 0.39 -8.91 -6.81
N ARG A 158 0.57 -9.97 -7.60
CA ARG A 158 -0.52 -10.89 -7.98
C ARG A 158 -1.14 -11.58 -6.76
N PHE A 159 -0.32 -12.02 -5.81
CA PHE A 159 -0.78 -12.57 -4.53
C PHE A 159 -1.60 -11.54 -3.75
N ALA A 160 -1.13 -10.29 -3.64
CA ALA A 160 -1.83 -9.22 -2.93
C ALA A 160 -3.23 -8.96 -3.53
N GLU A 161 -3.37 -8.95 -4.86
CA GLU A 161 -4.68 -8.84 -5.53
C GLU A 161 -5.59 -10.02 -5.18
N ALA A 162 -5.08 -11.25 -5.27
CA ALA A 162 -5.83 -12.46 -4.95
C ALA A 162 -6.31 -12.46 -3.49
N MET A 163 -5.42 -12.11 -2.55
CA MET A 163 -5.72 -12.01 -1.12
C MET A 163 -6.76 -10.92 -0.84
N THR A 164 -6.62 -9.74 -1.47
CA THR A 164 -7.59 -8.64 -1.35
C THR A 164 -8.98 -9.08 -1.81
N MET A 165 -9.06 -9.78 -2.94
CA MET A 165 -10.33 -10.29 -3.46
C MET A 165 -10.90 -11.44 -2.62
N ALA A 166 -10.05 -12.25 -1.97
CA ALA A 166 -10.49 -13.24 -1.00
C ALA A 166 -11.13 -12.57 0.23
N TYR A 167 -10.52 -11.53 0.78
CA TYR A 167 -11.13 -10.74 1.87
C TYR A 167 -12.43 -10.06 1.46
N HIS A 168 -12.49 -9.51 0.24
CA HIS A 168 -13.70 -8.91 -0.28
C HIS A 168 -14.86 -9.94 -0.36
N ARG A 169 -14.62 -11.10 -0.98
CA ARG A 169 -15.66 -12.12 -1.16
C ARG A 169 -16.04 -12.83 0.14
N SER A 170 -15.08 -13.16 1.00
CA SER A 170 -15.30 -13.96 2.20
C SER A 170 -15.71 -13.14 3.43
N HIS A 171 -15.41 -11.84 3.46
CA HIS A 171 -15.69 -10.98 4.61
C HIS A 171 -16.48 -9.72 4.26
N GLY A 172 -16.85 -9.51 3.00
CA GLY A 172 -17.53 -8.29 2.56
C GLY A 172 -16.68 -7.04 2.75
N LEU A 173 -15.34 -7.17 2.80
CA LEU A 173 -14.44 -6.03 2.99
C LEU A 173 -14.60 -5.03 1.83
N ASP A 174 -14.77 -3.75 2.13
CA ASP A 174 -14.81 -2.69 1.10
C ASP A 174 -13.39 -2.46 0.56
N ALA A 175 -13.07 -3.07 -0.58
CA ALA A 175 -11.71 -3.12 -1.12
C ALA A 175 -11.61 -2.51 -2.52
N ARG A 176 -10.52 -1.81 -2.82
CA ARG A 176 -10.17 -1.29 -4.14
C ARG A 176 -8.76 -1.73 -4.52
N ILE A 177 -8.53 -1.99 -5.80
CA ILE A 177 -7.22 -2.34 -6.35
C ILE A 177 -6.93 -1.31 -7.45
N VAL A 178 -5.74 -0.72 -7.41
CA VAL A 178 -5.28 0.22 -8.45
C VAL A 178 -4.02 -0.35 -9.08
N ARG A 179 -4.06 -0.71 -10.37
CA ARG A 179 -2.89 -1.20 -11.12
C ARG A 179 -2.12 -0.02 -11.69
N ILE A 180 -1.09 0.41 -10.96
CA ILE A 180 -0.34 1.63 -11.27
C ILE A 180 0.64 1.37 -12.42
N PHE A 181 0.55 2.20 -13.47
CA PHE A 181 1.54 2.31 -14.53
C PHE A 181 2.66 3.26 -14.13
N ASN A 182 3.74 3.29 -14.92
CA ASN A 182 4.92 4.09 -14.65
C ASN A 182 4.55 5.53 -14.27
N THR A 183 4.91 5.91 -13.05
CA THR A 183 4.60 7.21 -12.45
C THR A 183 5.91 7.89 -12.09
N TYR A 184 6.00 9.20 -12.30
CA TYR A 184 7.18 10.01 -12.00
C TYR A 184 6.79 11.33 -11.36
N GLY A 185 7.72 11.96 -10.64
CA GLY A 185 7.49 13.26 -10.01
C GLY A 185 8.48 13.57 -8.88
N PRO A 186 8.29 14.70 -8.18
CA PRO A 186 9.11 15.06 -7.02
C PRO A 186 9.12 13.96 -5.96
N ARG A 187 10.24 13.77 -5.26
CA ARG A 187 10.45 12.70 -4.24
C ARG A 187 10.58 11.28 -4.80
N MET A 188 10.69 11.11 -6.12
CA MET A 188 11.14 9.87 -6.76
C MET A 188 12.67 9.73 -6.65
N ARG A 189 13.17 8.50 -6.47
CA ARG A 189 14.60 8.16 -6.27
C ARG A 189 15.05 7.05 -7.21
#